data_AF-A0A7V9RCC5-F1
#
_entry.id   AF-A0A7V9RCC5-F1
#
_cell.length_a   1.000
_cell.length_b   1.000
_cell.length_c   1.000
_cell.angle_alpha   90.00
_cell.angle_beta   90.00
_cell.angle_gamma   90.00
#
_symmetry.space_group_name_H-M   'P 1'
#
loop_
_entity.id
_entity.type
_entity.pdbx_description
1 polymer ?
#
loop_
_entity_poly.entity_id
_entity_poly.type
_entity_poly.pdbx_seq_one_letter_code
_entity_poly.pdbx_strand_id
1 'polypeptide(L)'
;MSASVRYEFSEGTSNKFWEIALSDKSFTTTFGKIGASGQTTIKKFGSAAEAKKEHDKLVAEKVKKGYKPAGGKAAKVVAAPAETNGKAKKAGKGKAAPAGDGGAKLNARNPELEKAILANPNDRDAYTVYADWLIEQGDPRGELISLQLGNKDGQAKKLIEEHSDYFLGPLADHQEVHDEGGNNSTTKLRSSAQEMEWQKTQRQAFLWRNGFIHRLRLSSNEYQGKYEGDLVDILEQVFDHPSGRFVVELAFHSNGDPNDDDLQDLIDMIGKKAPPTIRKITFGDNVDQISWHHTGNLAKMWKAVPNLRTLDIESGEFDVGKMVAPKLEKARFITGGLSKSCGKNIATATMPNIKHLEIYYGTDEYGGDCSIKEVKPLLDRTDLPKLEYLGLKNSEFQNEIAKALPTAKILKQLKTLDLSLGTMTDEGAEAMAAHADAFSHLEVLDLTRNFLTKKGIAAVKKLAKKVITGGQESADDDGDGGGHYYVSIAE
;
A
#
# COMPACT_ATOMS: atom_id res chain seq x y z
N MET A 1 25.05 29.90 -40.36
CA MET A 1 24.17 28.72 -40.30
C MET A 1 25.05 27.53 -40.03
N SER A 2 24.88 26.88 -38.89
CA SER A 2 25.63 25.68 -38.56
C SER A 2 25.00 24.49 -39.26
N ALA A 3 25.81 23.70 -39.98
CA ALA A 3 25.33 22.47 -40.59
C ALA A 3 25.03 21.45 -39.49
N SER A 4 23.79 20.94 -39.44
CA SER A 4 23.48 19.78 -38.61
C SER A 4 23.95 18.51 -39.31
N VAL A 5 24.48 17.56 -38.53
CA VAL A 5 24.93 16.27 -39.03
C VAL A 5 24.09 15.19 -38.38
N ARG A 6 23.37 14.43 -39.20
CA ARG A 6 22.53 13.32 -38.77
C ARG A 6 23.29 12.01 -38.87
N TYR A 7 23.14 11.18 -37.85
CA TYR A 7 23.69 9.85 -37.75
C TYR A 7 22.58 8.85 -37.50
N GLU A 8 22.68 7.68 -38.13
CA GLU A 8 21.66 6.65 -38.07
C GLU A 8 22.27 5.31 -37.63
N PHE A 9 21.47 4.54 -36.91
CA PHE A 9 21.83 3.22 -36.40
C PHE A 9 20.65 2.26 -36.60
N SER A 10 20.92 1.17 -37.34
CA SER A 10 19.94 0.13 -37.65
C SER A 10 20.58 -1.24 -37.42
N GLU A 11 20.16 -1.94 -36.37
CA GLU A 11 20.57 -3.32 -36.04
C GLU A 11 19.46 -4.03 -35.28
N GLY A 12 19.10 -5.24 -35.71
CA GLY A 12 17.96 -6.00 -35.15
C GLY A 12 16.65 -5.22 -35.22
N THR A 13 15.96 -5.07 -34.09
CA THR A 13 14.72 -4.27 -33.97
C THR A 13 14.98 -2.78 -33.69
N SER A 14 16.23 -2.36 -33.52
CA SER A 14 16.60 -0.97 -33.27
C SER A 14 16.78 -0.21 -34.57
N ASN A 15 16.01 0.87 -34.75
CA ASN A 15 16.10 1.76 -35.91
C ASN A 15 16.01 3.23 -35.46
N LYS A 16 17.15 3.85 -35.20
CA LYS A 16 17.26 5.13 -34.46
C LYS A 16 18.09 6.16 -35.22
N PHE A 17 17.74 7.44 -35.07
CA PHE A 17 18.56 8.56 -35.53
C PHE A 17 19.01 9.42 -34.35
N TRP A 18 20.17 10.05 -34.53
CA TRP A 18 20.74 11.04 -33.64
C TRP A 18 21.39 12.13 -34.50
N GLU A 19 20.99 13.36 -34.29
CA GLU A 19 21.43 14.53 -35.03
C GLU A 19 22.05 15.52 -34.06
N ILE A 20 23.12 16.18 -34.49
CA ILE A 20 23.77 17.22 -33.70
C ILE A 20 24.11 18.44 -34.56
N ALA A 21 23.87 19.63 -34.00
CA ALA A 21 24.16 20.91 -34.63
C ALA A 21 24.91 21.83 -33.66
N LEU A 22 26.16 22.17 -33.97
CA LEU A 22 27.00 23.05 -33.15
C LEU A 22 26.76 24.52 -33.51
N SER A 23 26.32 25.35 -32.58
CA SER A 23 26.09 26.78 -32.74
C SER A 23 26.88 27.59 -31.71
N ASP A 24 28.07 28.04 -32.08
CA ASP A 24 28.95 28.87 -31.24
C ASP A 24 29.16 28.26 -29.84
N LYS A 25 28.56 28.84 -28.79
CA LYS A 25 28.66 28.38 -27.39
C LYS A 25 27.64 27.31 -27.00
N SER A 26 26.89 26.75 -27.94
CA SER A 26 25.93 25.68 -27.64
C SER A 26 25.93 24.63 -28.76
N PHE A 27 25.42 23.45 -28.47
CA PHE A 27 24.96 22.56 -29.52
C PHE A 27 23.57 22.04 -29.19
N THR A 28 22.86 21.65 -30.24
CA THR A 28 21.55 21.02 -30.16
C THR A 28 21.69 19.56 -30.58
N THR A 29 21.16 18.63 -29.79
CA THR A 29 21.05 17.22 -30.16
C THR A 29 19.59 16.83 -30.31
N THR A 30 19.24 16.18 -31.43
CA THR A 30 17.91 15.64 -31.68
C THR A 30 18.00 14.13 -31.88
N PHE A 31 17.19 13.33 -31.19
CA PHE A 31 17.26 11.88 -31.32
C PHE A 31 15.90 11.20 -31.21
N GLY A 32 15.76 10.05 -31.86
CA GLY A 32 14.51 9.32 -31.87
C GLY A 32 14.54 8.09 -32.76
N LYS A 33 13.37 7.48 -32.96
CA LYS A 33 13.19 6.42 -33.97
C LYS A 33 13.17 7.05 -35.36
N ILE A 34 13.83 6.41 -36.35
CA ILE A 34 13.79 6.88 -37.74
C ILE A 34 12.33 6.95 -38.22
N GLY A 35 11.89 8.13 -38.67
CA GLY A 35 10.51 8.43 -39.10
C GLY A 35 9.65 9.18 -38.07
N ALA A 36 10.12 9.40 -36.84
CA ALA A 36 9.45 10.24 -35.84
C ALA A 36 10.14 11.61 -35.68
N SER A 37 9.44 12.58 -35.09
CA SER A 37 9.97 13.95 -34.89
C SER A 37 11.19 14.02 -33.95
N GLY A 38 11.34 13.03 -33.06
CA GLY A 38 12.43 12.95 -32.09
C GLY A 38 12.30 13.94 -30.93
N GLN A 39 13.22 13.82 -29.96
CA GLN A 39 13.38 14.74 -28.84
C GLN A 39 14.62 15.61 -29.07
N THR A 40 14.52 16.90 -28.78
CA THR A 40 15.60 17.88 -28.98
C THR A 40 16.07 18.43 -27.65
N THR A 41 17.38 18.47 -27.44
CA THR A 41 18.01 19.05 -26.25
C THR A 41 19.08 20.05 -26.66
N ILE A 42 19.18 21.17 -25.93
CA ILE A 42 20.18 22.21 -26.17
C ILE A 42 21.12 22.24 -24.98
N LYS A 43 22.43 22.14 -25.23
CA LYS A 43 23.47 22.26 -24.19
C LYS A 43 24.30 23.51 -24.46
N LYS A 44 24.39 24.39 -23.46
CA LYS A 44 25.16 25.66 -23.52
C LYS A 44 26.46 25.54 -22.72
N PHE A 45 27.49 26.25 -23.16
CA PHE A 45 28.85 26.24 -22.60
C PHE A 45 29.37 27.66 -22.40
N GLY A 46 30.43 27.82 -21.61
CA GLY A 46 31.05 29.12 -21.34
C GLY A 46 31.75 29.71 -22.57
N SER A 47 32.27 28.84 -23.44
CA SER A 47 33.00 29.23 -24.66
C SER A 47 32.67 28.33 -25.87
N ALA A 48 32.95 28.85 -27.07
CA ALA A 48 32.79 28.12 -28.31
C ALA A 48 33.75 26.91 -28.39
N ALA A 49 34.95 27.04 -27.80
CA ALA A 49 35.93 25.97 -27.74
C ALA A 49 35.44 24.78 -26.88
N GLU A 50 34.78 25.05 -25.75
CA GLU A 50 34.18 24.01 -24.90
C GLU A 50 33.00 23.32 -25.60
N ALA A 51 32.12 24.09 -26.25
CA ALA A 51 31.00 23.55 -27.01
C ALA A 51 31.49 22.63 -28.14
N LYS A 52 32.54 23.05 -28.88
CA LYS A 52 33.15 22.24 -29.94
C LYS A 52 33.81 20.97 -29.38
N LYS A 53 34.53 21.06 -28.26
CA LYS A 53 35.20 19.92 -27.64
C LYS A 53 34.20 18.84 -27.20
N GLU A 54 33.11 19.24 -26.55
CA GLU A 54 32.07 18.30 -26.12
C GLU A 54 31.25 17.76 -27.31
N HIS A 55 30.98 18.60 -28.31
CA HIS A 55 30.36 18.17 -29.57
C HIS A 55 31.16 17.05 -30.24
N ASP A 56 32.46 17.28 -30.46
CA ASP A 56 33.33 16.32 -31.16
C ASP A 56 33.47 15.01 -30.36
N LYS A 57 33.48 15.10 -29.02
CA LYS A 57 33.47 13.94 -28.12
C LYS A 57 32.20 13.10 -28.29
N LEU A 58 31.03 13.73 -28.32
CA LEU A 58 29.76 13.02 -28.49
C LEU A 58 29.65 12.36 -29.88
N VAL A 59 30.13 13.05 -30.92
CA VAL A 59 30.20 12.47 -32.27
C VAL A 59 31.08 11.22 -32.27
N ALA A 60 32.29 11.28 -31.70
CA ALA A 60 33.19 10.14 -31.61
C ALA A 60 32.59 8.96 -30.82
N GLU A 61 31.87 9.25 -29.73
CA GLU A 61 31.18 8.23 -28.93
C GLU A 61 30.07 7.54 -29.72
N LYS A 62 29.26 8.28 -30.48
CA LYS A 62 28.17 7.73 -31.29
C LYS A 62 28.70 6.90 -32.45
N VAL A 63 29.74 7.36 -33.14
CA VAL A 63 30.40 6.59 -34.22
C VAL A 63 30.99 5.29 -33.67
N LYS A 64 31.63 5.32 -32.49
CA LYS A 64 32.12 4.09 -31.82
C LYS A 64 31.00 3.10 -31.48
N LYS A 65 29.78 3.59 -31.23
CA LYS A 65 28.57 2.79 -30.99
C LYS A 65 27.87 2.33 -32.28
N GLY A 66 28.52 2.48 -33.44
CA GLY A 66 28.03 1.96 -34.73
C GLY A 66 27.13 2.92 -35.52
N TYR A 67 26.92 4.15 -35.05
CA TYR A 67 26.13 5.14 -35.79
C TYR A 67 26.92 5.65 -37.02
N LYS A 68 26.26 5.69 -38.18
CA LYS A 68 26.87 6.13 -39.44
C LYS A 68 26.27 7.45 -39.93
N PRO A 69 27.06 8.37 -40.51
CA PRO A 69 26.53 9.63 -41.02
C PRO A 69 25.54 9.40 -42.17
N ALA A 70 24.36 10.00 -42.07
CA ALA A 70 23.32 9.97 -43.10
C ALA A 70 23.42 11.27 -43.93
N GLY A 71 23.75 11.15 -45.22
CA GLY A 71 23.94 12.31 -46.09
C GLY A 71 22.61 12.97 -46.49
N GLY A 72 22.22 14.08 -45.84
CA GLY A 72 21.05 14.87 -46.31
C GLY A 72 20.53 15.99 -45.39
N LYS A 73 20.84 17.24 -45.77
CA LYS A 73 20.37 18.62 -45.42
C LYS A 73 19.50 18.92 -44.17
N ALA A 74 20.01 19.90 -43.41
CA ALA A 74 19.53 20.53 -42.17
C ALA A 74 18.23 21.37 -42.27
N ALA A 75 17.40 21.36 -41.21
CA ALA A 75 16.24 22.25 -41.01
C ALA A 75 16.47 23.23 -39.82
N LYS A 76 15.96 24.47 -39.95
CA LYS A 76 16.25 25.66 -39.11
C LYS A 76 15.47 25.72 -37.78
N VAL A 77 16.12 26.22 -36.72
CA VAL A 77 15.53 26.58 -35.41
C VAL A 77 15.53 28.12 -35.25
N VAL A 78 14.45 28.69 -34.66
CA VAL A 78 14.22 30.14 -34.44
C VAL A 78 14.46 30.51 -32.96
N ALA A 79 15.01 31.70 -32.71
CA ALA A 79 15.56 32.17 -31.41
C ALA A 79 14.58 33.02 -30.56
N ALA A 80 14.88 33.13 -29.25
CA ALA A 80 14.14 33.84 -28.19
C ALA A 80 14.56 35.32 -27.98
N PRO A 81 13.78 36.12 -27.22
CA PRO A 81 14.26 37.26 -26.44
C PRO A 81 13.80 37.20 -24.96
N ALA A 82 14.23 38.02 -23.98
CA ALA A 82 15.51 38.59 -23.52
C ALA A 82 15.20 39.17 -22.11
N GLU A 83 16.15 39.09 -21.17
CA GLU A 83 16.02 39.51 -19.75
C GLU A 83 16.08 41.04 -19.54
N THR A 84 15.54 41.52 -18.42
CA THR A 84 16.02 42.76 -17.77
C THR A 84 16.22 42.59 -16.27
N ASN A 85 17.28 43.23 -15.79
CA ASN A 85 18.00 43.05 -14.53
C ASN A 85 17.71 44.22 -13.56
N GLY A 86 17.75 44.00 -12.24
CA GLY A 86 17.70 45.07 -11.24
C GLY A 86 18.03 44.61 -9.81
N LYS A 87 19.18 45.05 -9.27
CA LYS A 87 19.62 44.87 -7.87
C LYS A 87 19.24 46.09 -7.02
N ALA A 88 18.81 45.89 -5.75
CA ALA A 88 19.40 46.56 -4.56
C ALA A 88 18.74 46.21 -3.20
N LYS A 89 19.60 45.84 -2.23
CA LYS A 89 19.71 46.15 -0.78
C LYS A 89 18.65 45.78 0.29
N LYS A 90 19.21 45.35 1.43
CA LYS A 90 18.65 44.93 2.74
C LYS A 90 17.89 46.03 3.51
N ALA A 91 16.86 45.64 4.26
CA ALA A 91 16.77 45.63 5.75
C ALA A 91 15.34 45.89 6.27
N GLY A 92 14.91 45.20 7.33
CA GLY A 92 13.90 45.72 8.28
C GLY A 92 12.68 44.83 8.55
N LYS A 93 12.47 44.54 9.84
CA LYS A 93 11.41 43.73 10.46
C LYS A 93 9.97 44.28 10.27
N GLY A 94 9.02 43.36 10.06
CA GLY A 94 7.77 43.22 10.81
C GLY A 94 6.69 44.31 10.72
N LYS A 95 5.62 44.04 9.96
CA LYS A 95 4.21 44.07 10.40
C LYS A 95 3.28 43.61 9.27
N ALA A 96 2.19 42.94 9.65
CA ALA A 96 1.17 42.37 8.78
C ALA A 96 0.52 43.40 7.84
N ALA A 97 0.19 42.96 6.63
CA ALA A 97 -0.70 43.63 5.67
C ALA A 97 -1.28 42.56 4.70
N PRO A 98 -2.33 42.87 3.93
CA PRO A 98 -3.67 42.29 4.04
C PRO A 98 -3.93 41.15 3.04
N ALA A 99 -5.05 40.46 3.24
CA ALA A 99 -5.61 39.45 2.36
C ALA A 99 -5.62 39.92 0.88
N GLY A 100 -4.76 39.31 0.08
CA GLY A 100 -4.74 39.44 -1.37
C GLY A 100 -5.45 38.25 -2.01
N ASP A 101 -6.51 38.57 -2.75
CA ASP A 101 -7.26 37.76 -3.71
C ASP A 101 -6.34 37.00 -4.70
N GLY A 102 -5.78 35.87 -4.25
CA GLY A 102 -4.94 34.98 -5.06
C GLY A 102 -5.24 33.48 -4.90
N GLY A 103 -6.21 33.12 -4.05
CA GLY A 103 -6.45 31.73 -3.61
C GLY A 103 -7.17 30.82 -4.61
N ALA A 104 -7.50 31.28 -5.83
CA ALA A 104 -8.43 30.57 -6.71
C ALA A 104 -7.83 29.84 -7.94
N LYS A 105 -6.50 29.70 -8.07
CA LYS A 105 -5.90 29.13 -9.30
C LYS A 105 -4.73 28.15 -9.15
N LEU A 106 -4.59 27.46 -8.02
CA LEU A 106 -3.62 26.37 -7.92
C LEU A 106 -4.38 25.09 -7.58
N ASN A 107 -4.75 24.35 -8.63
CA ASN A 107 -5.22 22.97 -8.59
C ASN A 107 -5.25 22.46 -10.03
N ALA A 108 -4.11 22.53 -10.73
CA ALA A 108 -4.08 22.16 -12.13
C ALA A 108 -4.41 20.66 -12.29
N ARG A 109 -5.25 20.33 -13.28
CA ARG A 109 -5.72 18.97 -13.59
C ARG A 109 -5.47 18.61 -15.05
N ASN A 110 -4.99 17.40 -15.28
CA ASN A 110 -4.95 16.82 -16.62
C ASN A 110 -5.50 15.39 -16.57
N PRO A 111 -6.82 15.18 -16.80
CA PRO A 111 -7.46 13.87 -16.69
C PRO A 111 -6.80 12.76 -17.52
N GLU A 112 -6.23 13.09 -18.68
CA GLU A 112 -5.54 12.12 -19.54
C GLU A 112 -4.25 11.61 -18.91
N LEU A 113 -3.46 12.50 -18.30
CA LEU A 113 -2.25 12.11 -17.57
C LEU A 113 -2.60 11.41 -16.25
N GLU A 114 -3.64 11.89 -15.56
CA GLU A 114 -4.10 11.29 -14.30
C GLU A 114 -4.62 9.86 -14.50
N LYS A 115 -5.14 9.49 -15.68
CA LYS A 115 -5.61 8.13 -15.97
C LYS A 115 -4.55 7.06 -15.71
N ALA A 116 -3.28 7.33 -16.02
CA ALA A 116 -2.18 6.41 -15.74
C ALA A 116 -1.94 6.25 -14.22
N ILE A 117 -2.00 7.37 -13.48
CA ILE A 117 -1.89 7.38 -12.01
C ILE A 117 -3.06 6.64 -11.36
N LEU A 118 -4.29 6.86 -11.83
CA LEU A 118 -5.49 6.18 -11.31
C LEU A 118 -5.41 4.65 -11.50
N ALA A 119 -4.89 4.21 -12.64
CA ALA A 119 -4.67 2.79 -12.93
C ALA A 119 -3.57 2.20 -12.03
N ASN A 120 -2.44 2.89 -11.91
CA ASN A 120 -1.29 2.47 -11.11
C ASN A 120 -0.74 3.64 -10.28
N PRO A 121 -1.21 3.85 -9.03
CA PRO A 121 -0.79 5.00 -8.21
C PRO A 121 0.64 4.89 -7.66
N ASN A 122 1.37 3.84 -8.04
CA ASN A 122 2.79 3.67 -7.76
C ASN A 122 3.68 3.88 -9.00
N ASP A 123 3.11 4.23 -10.15
CA ASP A 123 3.83 4.43 -11.42
C ASP A 123 4.61 5.74 -11.44
N ARG A 124 5.93 5.64 -11.23
CA ARG A 124 6.82 6.81 -11.19
C ARG A 124 6.93 7.54 -12.53
N ASP A 125 6.79 6.85 -13.65
CA ASP A 125 6.88 7.46 -14.97
C ASP A 125 5.63 8.30 -15.24
N ALA A 126 4.45 7.80 -14.86
CA ALA A 126 3.20 8.56 -14.91
C ALA A 126 3.28 9.86 -14.09
N TYR A 127 3.82 9.79 -12.87
CA TYR A 127 4.04 10.99 -12.05
C TYR A 127 5.11 11.93 -12.61
N THR A 128 6.14 11.42 -13.30
CA THR A 128 7.15 12.27 -13.96
C THR A 128 6.51 13.12 -15.05
N VAL A 129 5.73 12.50 -15.94
CA VAL A 129 5.03 13.22 -17.01
C VAL A 129 4.02 14.22 -16.44
N TYR A 130 3.33 13.84 -15.36
CA TYR A 130 2.39 14.73 -14.69
C TYR A 130 3.09 15.91 -14.01
N ALA A 131 4.27 15.70 -13.42
CA ALA A 131 5.07 16.74 -12.80
C ALA A 131 5.53 17.80 -13.81
N ASP A 132 6.05 17.37 -14.97
CA ASP A 132 6.47 18.27 -16.04
C ASP A 132 5.30 19.18 -16.49
N TRP A 133 4.14 18.57 -16.70
CA TRP A 133 2.94 19.30 -17.06
C TRP A 133 2.49 20.30 -15.97
N LEU A 134 2.52 19.89 -14.70
CA LEU A 134 2.20 20.77 -13.57
C LEU A 134 3.17 21.96 -13.46
N ILE A 135 4.47 21.74 -13.69
CA ILE A 135 5.49 22.80 -13.73
C ILE A 135 5.17 23.81 -14.85
N GLU A 136 4.77 23.34 -16.03
CA GLU A 136 4.34 24.22 -17.13
C GLU A 136 3.10 25.06 -16.78
N GLN A 137 2.22 24.54 -15.91
CA GLN A 137 1.07 25.29 -15.39
C GLN A 137 1.43 26.22 -14.22
N GLY A 138 2.68 26.22 -13.75
CA GLY A 138 3.11 26.99 -12.57
C GLY A 138 2.57 26.41 -11.25
N ASP A 139 2.17 25.15 -11.22
CA ASP A 139 1.66 24.49 -10.03
C ASP A 139 2.84 23.96 -9.18
N PRO A 140 3.00 24.41 -7.92
CA PRO A 140 4.14 24.00 -7.06
C PRO A 140 4.17 22.50 -6.77
N ARG A 141 3.05 21.78 -6.99
CA ARG A 141 3.01 20.33 -6.86
C ARG A 141 3.93 19.61 -7.85
N GLY A 142 4.15 20.18 -9.04
CA GLY A 142 5.08 19.59 -10.01
C GLY A 142 6.52 19.55 -9.50
N GLU A 143 6.95 20.60 -8.78
CA GLU A 143 8.24 20.60 -8.09
C GLU A 143 8.26 19.58 -6.94
N LEU A 144 7.20 19.51 -6.14
CA LEU A 144 7.10 18.53 -5.05
C LEU A 144 7.25 17.09 -5.56
N ILE A 145 6.56 16.75 -6.65
CA ILE A 145 6.68 15.43 -7.30
C ILE A 145 8.13 15.18 -7.72
N SER A 146 8.76 16.15 -8.40
CA SER A 146 10.14 16.04 -8.89
C SER A 146 11.15 15.84 -7.75
N LEU A 147 10.98 16.53 -6.62
CA LEU A 147 11.82 16.38 -5.43
C LEU A 147 11.68 14.98 -4.82
N GLN A 148 10.46 14.47 -4.66
CA GLN A 148 10.22 13.14 -4.09
C GLN A 148 10.65 12.01 -5.03
N LEU A 149 10.47 12.16 -6.35
CA LEU A 149 11.04 11.22 -7.32
C LEU A 149 12.58 11.26 -7.29
N GLY A 150 13.18 12.41 -7.01
CA GLY A 150 14.63 12.56 -6.81
C GLY A 150 15.16 12.11 -5.45
N ASN A 151 14.33 11.53 -4.57
CA ASN A 151 14.66 11.16 -3.19
C ASN A 151 15.23 12.33 -2.36
N LYS A 152 14.70 13.54 -2.59
CA LYS A 152 15.12 14.77 -1.89
C LYS A 152 14.14 15.12 -0.77
N ASP A 153 13.89 14.18 0.13
CA ASP A 153 12.81 14.25 1.13
C ASP A 153 12.88 15.49 2.02
N GLY A 154 14.09 15.93 2.41
CA GLY A 154 14.25 17.16 3.18
C GLY A 154 13.85 18.43 2.43
N GLN A 155 14.11 18.50 1.12
CA GLN A 155 13.67 19.62 0.27
C GLN A 155 12.16 19.55 0.02
N ALA A 156 11.62 18.35 -0.21
CA ALA A 156 10.19 18.13 -0.38
C ALA A 156 9.40 18.56 0.86
N LYS A 157 9.86 18.17 2.06
CA LYS A 157 9.26 18.60 3.33
C LYS A 157 9.26 20.12 3.47
N LYS A 158 10.40 20.75 3.21
CA LYS A 158 10.53 22.21 3.26
C LYS A 158 9.58 22.91 2.28
N LEU A 159 9.39 22.36 1.08
CA LEU A 159 8.46 22.91 0.10
C LEU A 159 7.00 22.82 0.57
N ILE A 160 6.61 21.72 1.23
CA ILE A 160 5.28 21.59 1.84
C ILE A 160 5.09 22.65 2.93
N GLU A 161 6.09 22.84 3.80
CA GLU A 161 6.05 23.86 4.86
C GLU A 161 5.98 25.29 4.30
N GLU A 162 6.77 25.62 3.29
CA GLU A 162 6.78 26.94 2.63
C GLU A 162 5.47 27.25 1.88
N HIS A 163 4.74 26.21 1.46
CA HIS A 163 3.48 26.32 0.73
C HIS A 163 2.31 25.63 1.47
N SER A 164 2.31 25.70 2.81
CA SER A 164 1.35 24.96 3.65
C SER A 164 -0.12 25.25 3.28
N ASP A 165 -0.48 26.50 3.03
CA ASP A 165 -1.85 26.88 2.64
C ASP A 165 -2.34 26.16 1.37
N TYR A 166 -1.43 25.84 0.44
CA TYR A 166 -1.74 25.14 -0.81
C TYR A 166 -1.75 23.62 -0.63
N PHE A 167 -0.76 23.07 0.08
CA PHE A 167 -0.63 21.61 0.20
C PHE A 167 -1.53 21.01 1.28
N LEU A 168 -1.78 21.76 2.35
CA LEU A 168 -2.50 21.30 3.53
C LEU A 168 -3.77 22.12 3.75
N GLY A 169 -3.70 23.45 3.67
CA GLY A 169 -4.83 24.33 3.97
C GLY A 169 -5.44 23.98 5.34
N PRO A 170 -6.73 23.59 5.41
CA PRO A 170 -7.37 23.20 6.67
C PRO A 170 -6.77 21.92 7.30
N LEU A 171 -6.04 21.11 6.52
CA LEU A 171 -5.39 19.88 7.02
C LEU A 171 -4.13 20.17 7.84
N ALA A 172 -3.65 21.41 7.90
CA ALA A 172 -2.36 21.74 8.51
C ALA A 172 -2.27 21.32 9.99
N ASP A 173 -3.38 21.39 10.71
CA ASP A 173 -3.46 21.05 12.14
C ASP A 173 -3.62 19.53 12.39
N HIS A 174 -3.81 18.73 11.33
CA HIS A 174 -4.11 17.30 11.40
C HIS A 174 -2.97 16.41 10.87
N GLN A 175 -1.74 16.93 10.81
CA GLN A 175 -0.59 16.23 10.21
C GLN A 175 -0.02 15.09 11.08
N GLU A 176 -0.34 15.07 12.36
CA GLU A 176 0.11 14.06 13.32
C GLU A 176 -1.07 13.28 13.90
N VAL A 177 -0.79 12.04 14.29
CA VAL A 177 -1.72 11.18 15.03
C VAL A 177 -1.42 11.21 16.53
N HIS A 178 -2.48 11.16 17.34
CA HIS A 178 -2.41 11.32 18.79
C HIS A 178 -2.79 10.03 19.53
N ASP A 179 -2.23 8.90 19.13
CA ASP A 179 -2.31 7.65 19.90
C ASP A 179 -1.11 7.45 20.85
N GLU A 180 -0.99 6.27 21.45
CA GLU A 180 0.08 5.97 22.41
C GLU A 180 1.48 5.87 21.77
N GLY A 181 1.57 5.77 20.44
CA GLY A 181 2.83 5.80 19.68
C GLY A 181 3.72 4.57 19.78
N GLY A 182 3.17 3.43 20.21
CA GLY A 182 3.79 2.12 20.17
C GLY A 182 3.08 1.19 19.18
N ASN A 183 3.61 -0.02 19.01
CA ASN A 183 2.82 -1.14 18.49
C ASN A 183 2.58 -2.13 19.64
N ASN A 184 1.38 -2.08 20.20
CA ASN A 184 0.93 -2.94 21.29
C ASN A 184 0.29 -4.23 20.76
N SER A 185 0.14 -4.38 19.43
CA SER A 185 -0.45 -5.58 18.82
C SER A 185 0.42 -6.81 19.02
N THR A 186 -0.21 -7.84 19.58
CA THR A 186 0.39 -9.16 19.79
C THR A 186 0.34 -10.03 18.52
N THR A 187 -0.48 -9.67 17.53
CA THR A 187 -0.80 -10.49 16.36
C THR A 187 0.20 -10.32 15.21
N LYS A 188 1.12 -9.35 15.35
CA LYS A 188 2.23 -9.07 14.42
C LYS A 188 1.73 -8.86 12.98
N LEU A 189 0.90 -7.84 12.78
CA LEU A 189 0.46 -7.39 11.45
C LEU A 189 1.64 -7.16 10.48
N ARG A 190 2.86 -6.98 10.97
CA ARG A 190 4.07 -6.70 10.20
C ARG A 190 5.17 -7.68 10.51
N SER A 191 5.97 -8.02 9.49
CA SER A 191 7.30 -8.58 9.74
C SER A 191 8.17 -7.58 10.51
N SER A 192 9.22 -8.02 11.19
CA SER A 192 10.12 -7.13 11.95
C SER A 192 10.70 -6.00 11.08
N ALA A 193 10.98 -6.26 9.80
CA ALA A 193 11.44 -5.23 8.87
C ALA A 193 10.35 -4.20 8.55
N GLN A 194 9.12 -4.65 8.29
CA GLN A 194 7.98 -3.77 8.06
C GLN A 194 7.62 -2.95 9.30
N GLU A 195 7.78 -3.54 10.49
CA GLU A 195 7.55 -2.87 11.77
C GLU A 195 8.54 -1.72 11.97
N MET A 196 9.84 -1.96 11.73
CA MET A 196 10.84 -0.89 11.79
C MET A 196 10.57 0.26 10.81
N GLU A 197 10.06 -0.03 9.61
CA GLU A 197 9.67 1.04 8.67
C GLU A 197 8.40 1.76 9.10
N TRP A 198 7.42 1.04 9.66
CA TRP A 198 6.20 1.64 10.19
C TRP A 198 6.52 2.58 11.36
N GLN A 199 7.35 2.17 12.32
CA GLN A 199 7.77 2.99 13.47
C GLN A 199 8.38 4.34 13.08
N LYS A 200 9.09 4.43 11.94
CA LYS A 200 9.64 5.70 11.45
C LYS A 200 8.58 6.72 11.03
N THR A 201 7.39 6.24 10.68
CA THR A 201 6.31 7.06 10.12
C THR A 201 5.00 6.93 10.88
N GLN A 202 4.97 6.20 12.00
CA GLN A 202 3.73 5.88 12.74
C GLN A 202 2.98 7.13 13.21
N ARG A 203 3.72 8.20 13.58
CA ARG A 203 3.15 9.48 14.02
C ARG A 203 2.67 10.39 12.89
N GLN A 204 2.92 10.02 11.63
CA GLN A 204 2.51 10.83 10.49
C GLN A 204 1.10 10.44 10.05
N ALA A 205 0.14 11.33 10.28
CA ALA A 205 -1.21 11.17 9.75
C ALA A 205 -1.19 11.21 8.21
N PHE A 206 -0.35 12.07 7.63
CA PHE A 206 -0.16 12.18 6.18
C PHE A 206 1.24 11.73 5.78
N LEU A 207 1.35 10.54 5.20
CA LEU A 207 2.57 10.14 4.52
C LEU A 207 2.53 10.68 3.09
N TRP A 208 3.46 11.58 2.77
CA TRP A 208 3.55 12.20 1.46
C TRP A 208 4.41 11.39 0.50
N ARG A 209 3.91 11.19 -0.72
CA ARG A 209 4.67 10.57 -1.82
C ARG A 209 4.12 11.01 -3.16
N ASN A 210 5.01 11.19 -4.13
CA ASN A 210 4.69 11.63 -5.49
C ASN A 210 3.78 12.87 -5.53
N GLY A 211 4.01 13.86 -4.65
CA GLY A 211 3.28 15.13 -4.60
C GLY A 211 1.91 15.09 -3.93
N PHE A 212 1.48 13.95 -3.38
CA PHE A 212 0.17 13.77 -2.77
C PHE A 212 0.28 13.07 -1.42
N ILE A 213 -0.79 13.13 -0.63
CA ILE A 213 -0.99 12.27 0.53
C ILE A 213 -1.19 10.85 -0.02
N HIS A 214 -0.24 9.97 0.26
CA HIS A 214 -0.24 8.60 -0.24
C HIS A 214 -0.88 7.64 0.76
N ARG A 215 -0.53 7.79 2.04
CA ARG A 215 -1.18 7.10 3.17
C ARG A 215 -1.82 8.14 4.08
N LEU A 216 -3.08 7.91 4.39
CA LEU A 216 -3.79 8.59 5.47
C LEU A 216 -3.87 7.62 6.66
N ARG A 217 -3.33 8.04 7.80
CA ARG A 217 -3.51 7.37 9.07
C ARG A 217 -4.30 8.28 9.99
N LEU A 218 -5.43 7.82 10.48
CA LEU A 218 -6.25 8.54 11.46
C LEU A 218 -6.37 7.69 12.71
N SER A 219 -6.19 8.32 13.86
CA SER A 219 -6.41 7.63 15.13
C SER A 219 -6.91 8.56 16.22
N SER A 220 -7.81 8.03 17.04
CA SER A 220 -8.28 8.65 18.28
C SER A 220 -7.84 7.82 19.48
N ASN A 221 -7.55 8.50 20.59
CA ASN A 221 -7.43 7.88 21.91
C ASN A 221 -8.21 8.75 22.90
N GLU A 222 -9.42 8.32 23.25
CA GLU A 222 -10.33 9.09 24.10
C GLU A 222 -9.82 9.24 25.54
N TYR A 223 -8.97 8.31 25.98
CA TYR A 223 -8.39 8.31 27.32
C TYR A 223 -7.19 9.24 27.46
N GLN A 224 -6.55 9.65 26.36
CA GLN A 224 -5.35 10.51 26.35
C GLN A 224 -5.61 11.90 25.77
N GLY A 225 -6.48 12.66 26.44
CA GLY A 225 -6.66 14.09 26.18
C GLY A 225 -7.47 14.39 24.91
N LYS A 226 -8.19 15.51 24.94
CA LYS A 226 -9.10 15.93 23.85
C LYS A 226 -8.31 16.24 22.58
N TYR A 227 -8.24 15.29 21.66
CA TYR A 227 -8.11 15.67 20.27
C TYR A 227 -9.39 16.40 19.85
N GLU A 228 -9.28 17.67 19.48
CA GLU A 228 -10.40 18.45 18.93
C GLU A 228 -10.50 18.18 17.42
N GLY A 229 -11.17 17.08 17.05
CA GLY A 229 -11.45 16.78 15.65
C GLY A 229 -12.14 15.45 15.47
N ASP A 230 -13.23 15.45 14.71
CA ASP A 230 -13.91 14.23 14.29
C ASP A 230 -13.09 13.55 13.18
N LEU A 231 -12.75 12.27 13.36
CA LEU A 231 -11.98 11.51 12.37
C LEU A 231 -12.70 11.46 11.01
N VAL A 232 -14.05 11.42 11.01
CA VAL A 232 -14.82 11.38 9.76
C VAL A 232 -14.74 12.71 9.00
N ASP A 233 -14.75 13.83 9.72
CA ASP A 233 -14.60 15.16 9.13
C ASP A 233 -13.22 15.31 8.49
N ILE A 234 -12.17 14.83 9.15
CA ILE A 234 -10.80 14.88 8.60
C ILE A 234 -10.70 13.99 7.36
N LEU A 235 -11.29 12.79 7.40
CA LEU A 235 -11.32 11.90 6.25
C LEU A 235 -12.04 12.55 5.05
N GLU A 236 -13.19 13.19 5.29
CA GLU A 236 -13.92 13.92 4.26
C GLU A 236 -13.10 15.09 3.69
N GLN A 237 -12.47 15.88 4.57
CA GLN A 237 -11.59 16.97 4.16
C GLN A 237 -10.42 16.47 3.29
N VAL A 238 -9.77 15.36 3.67
CA VAL A 238 -8.69 14.78 2.87
C VAL A 238 -9.21 14.34 1.49
N PHE A 239 -10.35 13.65 1.42
CA PHE A 239 -10.92 13.22 0.14
C PHE A 239 -11.33 14.38 -0.77
N ASP A 240 -11.77 15.50 -0.20
CA ASP A 240 -12.13 16.70 -0.97
C ASP A 240 -10.89 17.56 -1.34
N HIS A 241 -9.79 17.45 -0.58
CA HIS A 241 -8.59 18.26 -0.79
C HIS A 241 -7.76 17.80 -2.01
N PRO A 242 -7.18 18.72 -2.83
CA PRO A 242 -6.32 18.37 -3.96
C PRO A 242 -5.17 17.41 -3.62
N SER A 243 -4.62 17.50 -2.42
CA SER A 243 -3.54 16.63 -1.95
C SER A 243 -4.00 15.20 -1.60
N GLY A 244 -5.28 14.96 -1.31
CA GLY A 244 -5.81 13.62 -1.03
C GLY A 244 -6.39 12.88 -2.25
N ARG A 245 -6.38 13.51 -3.43
CA ARG A 245 -6.95 12.98 -4.68
C ARG A 245 -6.50 11.55 -5.02
N PHE A 246 -5.26 11.22 -4.73
CA PHE A 246 -4.65 9.94 -5.08
C PHE A 246 -4.23 9.14 -3.85
N VAL A 247 -4.93 9.29 -2.72
CA VAL A 247 -4.68 8.44 -1.54
C VAL A 247 -4.75 6.97 -1.94
N VAL A 248 -3.82 6.19 -1.44
CA VAL A 248 -3.60 4.78 -1.80
C VAL A 248 -3.82 3.87 -0.60
N GLU A 249 -3.44 4.33 0.58
CA GLU A 249 -3.49 3.55 1.82
C GLU A 249 -4.29 4.29 2.89
N LEU A 250 -5.20 3.58 3.54
CA LEU A 250 -5.91 4.05 4.73
C LEU A 250 -5.53 3.17 5.92
N ALA A 251 -5.32 3.79 7.07
CA ALA A 251 -5.08 3.11 8.33
C ALA A 251 -5.86 3.80 9.44
N PHE A 252 -6.65 3.04 10.19
CA PHE A 252 -7.50 3.54 11.25
C PHE A 252 -7.24 2.80 12.56
N HIS A 253 -7.31 3.55 13.65
CA HIS A 253 -7.28 3.03 15.01
C HIS A 253 -8.17 3.93 15.87
N SER A 254 -9.08 3.36 16.64
CA SER A 254 -9.78 4.10 17.70
C SER A 254 -9.54 3.35 19.00
N ASN A 255 -9.18 4.10 20.03
CA ASN A 255 -9.10 3.61 21.40
C ASN A 255 -10.09 4.44 22.23
N GLY A 256 -11.24 3.86 22.53
CA GLY A 256 -12.40 4.47 23.18
C GLY A 256 -13.29 3.41 23.82
N ASP A 257 -14.44 3.79 24.36
CA ASP A 257 -15.38 2.79 24.88
C ASP A 257 -16.02 2.03 23.70
N PRO A 258 -15.83 0.71 23.57
CA PRO A 258 -16.35 -0.06 22.44
C PRO A 258 -17.88 -0.07 22.36
N ASN A 259 -18.58 0.31 23.42
CA ASN A 259 -20.05 0.43 23.41
C ASN A 259 -20.53 1.76 22.80
N ASP A 260 -19.67 2.78 22.84
CA ASP A 260 -20.00 4.13 22.40
C ASP A 260 -19.34 4.46 21.04
N ASP A 261 -18.17 3.87 20.74
CA ASP A 261 -17.38 4.17 19.54
C ASP A 261 -17.03 2.95 18.70
N ASP A 262 -17.36 3.02 17.41
CA ASP A 262 -16.81 2.14 16.36
C ASP A 262 -16.29 2.97 15.17
N LEU A 263 -15.82 2.29 14.12
CA LEU A 263 -15.29 2.95 12.91
C LEU A 263 -16.35 3.08 11.80
N GLN A 264 -17.66 2.94 12.10
CA GLN A 264 -18.72 2.88 11.10
C GLN A 264 -18.82 4.15 10.26
N ASP A 265 -18.67 5.33 10.85
CA ASP A 265 -18.74 6.60 10.12
C ASP A 265 -17.58 6.75 9.12
N LEU A 266 -16.39 6.27 9.47
CA LEU A 266 -15.25 6.21 8.54
C LEU A 266 -15.52 5.24 7.38
N ILE A 267 -16.12 4.08 7.67
CA ILE A 267 -16.49 3.09 6.65
C ILE A 267 -17.54 3.65 5.69
N ASP A 268 -18.55 4.34 6.23
CA ASP A 268 -19.59 4.99 5.45
C ASP A 268 -19.01 6.10 4.57
N MET A 269 -18.07 6.90 5.10
CA MET A 269 -17.36 7.93 4.34
C MET A 269 -16.50 7.33 3.22
N ILE A 270 -15.82 6.19 3.45
CA ILE A 270 -15.13 5.44 2.39
C ILE A 270 -16.13 5.02 1.31
N GLY A 271 -17.28 4.48 1.69
CA GLY A 271 -18.35 4.10 0.77
C GLY A 271 -18.88 5.25 -0.08
N LYS A 272 -18.80 6.49 0.43
CA LYS A 272 -19.30 7.70 -0.20
C LYS A 272 -18.27 8.37 -1.12
N LYS A 273 -17.01 8.48 -0.69
CA LYS A 273 -16.03 9.42 -1.29
C LYS A 273 -14.65 8.84 -1.62
N ALA A 274 -14.37 7.57 -1.29
CA ALA A 274 -13.03 7.04 -1.48
C ALA A 274 -12.53 7.15 -2.93
N PRO A 275 -11.27 7.58 -3.16
CA PRO A 275 -10.72 7.65 -4.50
C PRO A 275 -10.49 6.24 -5.06
N PRO A 276 -10.58 6.04 -6.38
CA PRO A 276 -10.40 4.72 -7.00
C PRO A 276 -8.96 4.20 -6.89
N THR A 277 -8.03 5.01 -6.36
CA THR A 277 -6.62 4.70 -6.09
C THR A 277 -6.39 3.92 -4.81
N ILE A 278 -7.38 3.73 -3.94
CA ILE A 278 -7.22 2.90 -2.74
C ILE A 278 -6.76 1.48 -3.12
N ARG A 279 -5.69 1.01 -2.48
CA ARG A 279 -5.11 -0.32 -2.63
C ARG A 279 -4.94 -1.05 -1.30
N LYS A 280 -4.86 -0.33 -0.18
CA LYS A 280 -4.71 -0.91 1.15
C LYS A 280 -5.63 -0.21 2.15
N ILE A 281 -6.29 -0.99 2.99
CA ILE A 281 -7.01 -0.50 4.16
C ILE A 281 -6.61 -1.37 5.35
N THR A 282 -6.31 -0.71 6.47
CA THR A 282 -6.05 -1.36 7.76
C THR A 282 -7.01 -0.78 8.79
N PHE A 283 -7.81 -1.64 9.42
CA PHE A 283 -8.59 -1.35 10.61
C PHE A 283 -7.89 -2.01 11.80
N GLY A 284 -7.62 -1.25 12.85
CA GLY A 284 -6.80 -1.73 13.97
C GLY A 284 -5.30 -1.54 13.74
N ASP A 285 -4.87 -0.35 13.30
CA ASP A 285 -3.45 -0.03 13.14
C ASP A 285 -2.78 0.34 14.48
N ASN A 286 -2.55 -0.66 15.36
CA ASN A 286 -2.02 -0.60 16.75
C ASN A 286 -3.07 -0.95 17.81
N VAL A 287 -3.44 -2.21 17.93
CA VAL A 287 -4.44 -2.69 18.90
C VAL A 287 -3.74 -3.31 20.10
N ASP A 288 -4.06 -2.88 21.33
CA ASP A 288 -3.49 -3.42 22.57
C ASP A 288 -4.36 -4.53 23.18
N GLN A 289 -5.64 -4.25 23.41
CA GLN A 289 -6.67 -5.21 23.84
C GLN A 289 -7.69 -5.34 22.71
N ILE A 290 -7.56 -6.39 21.90
CA ILE A 290 -8.38 -6.60 20.71
C ILE A 290 -9.87 -6.59 21.01
N SER A 291 -10.29 -7.14 22.16
CA SER A 291 -11.70 -7.18 22.57
C SER A 291 -12.35 -5.81 22.73
N TRP A 292 -11.57 -4.76 23.00
CA TRP A 292 -12.04 -3.38 23.20
C TRP A 292 -12.12 -2.55 21.92
N HIS A 293 -11.91 -3.15 20.75
CA HIS A 293 -11.87 -2.44 19.48
C HIS A 293 -12.98 -2.92 18.55
N HIS A 294 -13.89 -2.04 18.16
CA HIS A 294 -14.97 -2.34 17.23
C HIS A 294 -14.79 -1.61 15.89
N THR A 295 -14.87 -2.35 14.79
CA THR A 295 -14.70 -1.78 13.44
C THR A 295 -16.04 -1.37 12.82
N GLY A 296 -17.12 -2.12 13.07
CA GLY A 296 -18.42 -1.94 12.43
C GLY A 296 -18.59 -2.76 11.13
N ASN A 297 -19.52 -2.34 10.27
CA ASN A 297 -19.97 -3.09 9.09
C ASN A 297 -19.44 -2.54 7.75
N LEU A 298 -18.67 -3.37 7.04
CA LEU A 298 -17.97 -3.00 5.79
C LEU A 298 -18.85 -3.07 4.53
N ALA A 299 -20.12 -3.50 4.61
CA ALA A 299 -20.93 -3.81 3.43
C ALA A 299 -21.02 -2.67 2.40
N LYS A 300 -21.10 -1.41 2.87
CA LYS A 300 -21.23 -0.23 2.00
C LYS A 300 -19.94 0.13 1.29
N MET A 301 -18.77 -0.29 1.80
CA MET A 301 -17.48 0.13 1.25
C MET A 301 -17.11 -0.59 -0.05
N TRP A 302 -17.54 -1.86 -0.23
CA TRP A 302 -16.99 -2.74 -1.27
C TRP A 302 -17.15 -2.21 -2.70
N LYS A 303 -18.25 -1.50 -2.97
CA LYS A 303 -18.49 -0.89 -4.29
C LYS A 303 -17.57 0.31 -4.55
N ALA A 304 -17.16 1.03 -3.51
CA ALA A 304 -16.33 2.22 -3.62
C ALA A 304 -14.84 1.89 -3.80
N VAL A 305 -14.38 0.74 -3.29
CA VAL A 305 -12.96 0.33 -3.34
C VAL A 305 -12.73 -0.96 -4.17
N PRO A 306 -13.17 -1.04 -5.44
CA PRO A 306 -13.06 -2.27 -6.24
C PRO A 306 -11.60 -2.68 -6.56
N ASN A 307 -10.65 -1.76 -6.36
CA ASN A 307 -9.23 -1.95 -6.62
C ASN A 307 -8.41 -2.29 -5.36
N LEU A 308 -9.07 -2.52 -4.21
CA LEU A 308 -8.41 -2.93 -2.97
C LEU A 308 -7.59 -4.21 -3.20
N ARG A 309 -6.34 -4.21 -2.74
CA ARG A 309 -5.39 -5.34 -2.86
C ARG A 309 -5.04 -5.96 -1.52
N THR A 310 -5.02 -5.15 -0.46
CA THR A 310 -4.74 -5.61 0.90
C THR A 310 -5.79 -5.10 1.86
N LEU A 311 -6.35 -6.00 2.66
CA LEU A 311 -7.21 -5.67 3.78
C LEU A 311 -6.67 -6.34 5.04
N ASP A 312 -6.43 -5.55 6.07
CA ASP A 312 -6.10 -6.04 7.40
C ASP A 312 -7.14 -5.51 8.38
N ILE A 313 -7.75 -6.41 9.16
CA ILE A 313 -8.64 -6.08 10.28
C ILE A 313 -8.08 -6.76 11.51
N GLU A 314 -7.84 -5.97 12.55
CA GLU A 314 -7.54 -6.40 13.91
C GLU A 314 -8.52 -5.69 14.84
N SER A 315 -9.52 -6.42 15.33
CA SER A 315 -10.65 -5.86 16.06
C SER A 315 -11.39 -6.98 16.79
N GLY A 316 -12.00 -6.67 17.94
CA GLY A 316 -12.88 -7.59 18.66
C GLY A 316 -14.11 -7.91 17.82
N GLU A 317 -14.83 -6.88 17.37
CA GLU A 317 -16.03 -7.05 16.54
C GLU A 317 -15.90 -6.37 15.16
N PHE A 318 -16.32 -7.09 14.11
CA PHE A 318 -16.51 -6.55 12.77
C PHE A 318 -17.47 -7.42 11.94
N ASP A 319 -18.13 -6.83 10.95
CA ASP A 319 -18.88 -7.57 9.92
C ASP A 319 -18.43 -7.15 8.51
N VAL A 320 -17.98 -8.12 7.72
CA VAL A 320 -17.59 -7.88 6.32
C VAL A 320 -18.78 -7.67 5.39
N GLY A 321 -20.00 -8.03 5.81
CA GLY A 321 -21.20 -8.02 5.00
C GLY A 321 -21.05 -8.84 3.71
N LYS A 322 -21.77 -8.48 2.65
CA LYS A 322 -21.60 -9.13 1.34
C LYS A 322 -20.34 -8.64 0.63
N MET A 323 -19.23 -9.31 0.91
CA MET A 323 -17.92 -8.93 0.39
C MET A 323 -17.72 -9.26 -1.10
N VAL A 324 -17.50 -8.22 -1.90
CA VAL A 324 -17.14 -8.31 -3.32
C VAL A 324 -15.85 -7.52 -3.56
N ALA A 325 -14.72 -8.22 -3.59
CA ALA A 325 -13.38 -7.62 -3.63
C ALA A 325 -12.55 -8.23 -4.78
N PRO A 326 -12.83 -7.85 -6.04
CA PRO A 326 -12.32 -8.57 -7.22
C PRO A 326 -10.80 -8.45 -7.40
N LYS A 327 -10.15 -7.43 -6.82
CA LYS A 327 -8.70 -7.20 -6.91
C LYS A 327 -7.94 -7.55 -5.63
N LEU A 328 -8.62 -8.06 -4.61
CA LEU A 328 -8.00 -8.37 -3.33
C LEU A 328 -7.00 -9.51 -3.49
N GLU A 329 -5.80 -9.32 -2.95
CA GLU A 329 -4.68 -10.27 -3.03
C GLU A 329 -4.28 -10.79 -1.65
N LYS A 330 -4.45 -9.97 -0.60
CA LYS A 330 -4.20 -10.36 0.79
C LYS A 330 -5.35 -9.88 1.69
N ALA A 331 -5.81 -10.76 2.57
CA ALA A 331 -6.78 -10.44 3.60
C ALA A 331 -6.40 -11.10 4.93
N ARG A 332 -6.49 -10.36 6.03
CA ARG A 332 -6.36 -10.89 7.39
C ARG A 332 -7.51 -10.38 8.24
N PHE A 333 -8.20 -11.31 8.89
CA PHE A 333 -9.35 -11.08 9.74
C PHE A 333 -8.99 -11.60 11.14
N ILE A 334 -8.57 -10.69 12.01
CA ILE A 334 -8.03 -10.99 13.33
C ILE A 334 -9.01 -10.49 14.39
N THR A 335 -9.46 -11.40 15.25
CA THR A 335 -10.42 -11.16 16.34
C THR A 335 -10.22 -12.21 17.44
N GLY A 336 -10.62 -11.86 18.66
CA GLY A 336 -10.80 -12.78 19.79
C GLY A 336 -12.03 -13.68 19.67
N GLY A 337 -13.02 -13.34 18.82
CA GLY A 337 -14.25 -14.11 18.61
C GLY A 337 -14.98 -13.73 17.30
N LEU A 338 -14.93 -14.62 16.31
CA LEU A 338 -15.55 -14.38 15.00
C LEU A 338 -16.99 -14.85 14.97
N SER A 339 -17.92 -13.92 14.74
CA SER A 339 -19.33 -14.26 14.58
C SER A 339 -19.60 -15.13 13.35
N LYS A 340 -20.61 -15.98 13.44
CA LYS A 340 -21.04 -16.96 12.45
C LYS A 340 -21.50 -16.31 11.16
N SER A 341 -22.20 -15.17 11.27
CA SER A 341 -22.63 -14.37 10.11
C SER A 341 -21.40 -13.87 9.36
N CYS A 342 -20.43 -13.29 10.07
CA CYS A 342 -19.20 -12.77 9.49
C CYS A 342 -18.34 -13.89 8.90
N GLY A 343 -18.11 -14.98 9.63
CA GLY A 343 -17.36 -16.15 9.14
C GLY A 343 -17.95 -16.76 7.86
N LYS A 344 -19.28 -16.90 7.79
CA LYS A 344 -19.98 -17.32 6.58
C LYS A 344 -19.79 -16.33 5.42
N ASN A 345 -19.86 -15.03 5.70
CA ASN A 345 -19.69 -13.99 4.69
C ASN A 345 -18.25 -13.99 4.13
N ILE A 346 -17.24 -14.17 4.97
CA ILE A 346 -15.84 -14.34 4.55
C ILE A 346 -15.68 -15.59 3.67
N ALA A 347 -16.21 -16.74 4.12
CA ALA A 347 -16.11 -18.01 3.40
C ALA A 347 -16.76 -17.98 2.00
N THR A 348 -17.78 -17.14 1.82
CA THR A 348 -18.55 -16.99 0.57
C THR A 348 -18.19 -15.73 -0.23
N ALA A 349 -17.19 -14.96 0.19
CA ALA A 349 -16.76 -13.74 -0.47
C ALA A 349 -16.33 -13.95 -1.93
N THR A 350 -16.52 -12.92 -2.76
CA THR A 350 -16.01 -12.90 -4.14
C THR A 350 -14.63 -12.25 -4.19
N MET A 351 -13.57 -13.06 -4.27
CA MET A 351 -12.18 -12.62 -4.21
C MET A 351 -11.24 -13.44 -5.13
N PRO A 352 -11.47 -13.48 -6.45
CA PRO A 352 -10.78 -14.37 -7.39
C PRO A 352 -9.25 -14.14 -7.49
N ASN A 353 -8.74 -13.03 -6.98
CA ASN A 353 -7.31 -12.72 -6.98
C ASN A 353 -6.61 -12.95 -5.63
N ILE A 354 -7.32 -13.47 -4.62
CA ILE A 354 -6.77 -13.71 -3.29
C ILE A 354 -5.62 -14.70 -3.38
N LYS A 355 -4.49 -14.36 -2.76
CA LYS A 355 -3.27 -15.18 -2.66
C LYS A 355 -2.99 -15.61 -1.23
N HIS A 356 -3.36 -14.76 -0.28
CA HIS A 356 -3.09 -14.93 1.14
C HIS A 356 -4.34 -14.58 1.94
N LEU A 357 -4.90 -15.55 2.65
CA LEU A 357 -6.08 -15.37 3.49
C LEU A 357 -5.80 -15.90 4.90
N GLU A 358 -5.99 -15.08 5.92
CA GLU A 358 -5.99 -15.50 7.33
C GLU A 358 -7.33 -15.17 7.98
N ILE A 359 -7.88 -16.15 8.67
CA ILE A 359 -9.12 -16.03 9.44
C ILE A 359 -8.84 -16.54 10.85
N TYR A 360 -9.06 -15.70 11.84
CA TYR A 360 -9.00 -16.03 13.25
C TYR A 360 -10.43 -16.27 13.72
N TYR A 361 -10.72 -17.44 14.30
CA TYR A 361 -12.08 -17.81 14.69
C TYR A 361 -12.42 -17.40 16.13
N GLY A 362 -11.42 -17.30 16.99
CA GLY A 362 -11.57 -16.94 18.39
C GLY A 362 -12.25 -18.00 19.24
N THR A 363 -12.85 -17.52 20.33
CA THR A 363 -13.62 -18.25 21.35
C THR A 363 -14.98 -17.59 21.56
N ASP A 364 -15.92 -18.32 22.14
CA ASP A 364 -17.25 -17.81 22.49
C ASP A 364 -17.23 -16.76 23.61
N GLU A 365 -16.22 -16.77 24.49
CA GLU A 365 -16.02 -15.76 25.53
C GLU A 365 -15.91 -14.34 24.97
N TYR A 366 -15.40 -14.20 23.75
CA TYR A 366 -15.24 -12.92 23.05
C TYR A 366 -16.13 -12.82 21.79
N GLY A 367 -17.28 -13.51 21.79
CA GLY A 367 -18.33 -13.37 20.77
C GLY A 367 -18.23 -14.33 19.58
N GLY A 368 -17.29 -15.28 19.59
CA GLY A 368 -17.15 -16.29 18.56
C GLY A 368 -18.21 -17.39 18.65
N ASP A 369 -18.99 -17.59 17.60
CA ASP A 369 -19.97 -18.69 17.50
C ASP A 369 -19.83 -19.48 16.19
N CYS A 370 -18.68 -19.33 15.52
CA CYS A 370 -18.32 -20.13 14.37
C CYS A 370 -18.12 -21.60 14.73
N SER A 371 -18.44 -22.46 13.77
CA SER A 371 -18.12 -23.89 13.82
C SER A 371 -17.55 -24.34 12.49
N ILE A 372 -17.21 -25.63 12.37
CA ILE A 372 -16.83 -26.24 11.09
C ILE A 372 -17.84 -25.99 9.96
N LYS A 373 -19.11 -25.71 10.28
CA LYS A 373 -20.17 -25.40 9.29
C LYS A 373 -19.88 -24.11 8.52
N GLU A 374 -19.28 -23.11 9.17
CA GLU A 374 -18.94 -21.82 8.57
C GLU A 374 -17.63 -21.88 7.78
N VAL A 375 -16.74 -22.81 8.14
CA VAL A 375 -15.47 -23.05 7.43
C VAL A 375 -15.67 -23.88 6.16
N LYS A 376 -16.59 -24.85 6.18
CA LYS A 376 -16.80 -25.80 5.08
C LYS A 376 -17.01 -25.14 3.70
N PRO A 377 -17.81 -24.07 3.54
CA PRO A 377 -17.96 -23.39 2.26
C PRO A 377 -16.63 -22.89 1.68
N LEU A 378 -15.67 -22.49 2.53
CA LEU A 378 -14.32 -22.08 2.11
C LEU A 378 -13.48 -23.29 1.69
N LEU A 379 -13.54 -24.40 2.44
CA LEU A 379 -12.83 -25.64 2.12
C LEU A 379 -13.27 -26.24 0.78
N ASP A 380 -14.54 -26.05 0.41
CA ASP A 380 -15.15 -26.55 -0.81
C ASP A 380 -14.97 -25.63 -2.04
N ARG A 381 -14.27 -24.49 -1.92
CA ARG A 381 -14.06 -23.54 -3.02
C ARG A 381 -13.17 -24.13 -4.11
N THR A 382 -13.47 -23.75 -5.36
CA THR A 382 -12.69 -24.07 -6.57
C THR A 382 -12.46 -22.86 -7.46
N ASP A 383 -12.93 -21.69 -7.06
CA ASP A 383 -12.94 -20.42 -7.78
C ASP A 383 -11.98 -19.39 -7.16
N LEU A 384 -11.06 -19.83 -6.30
CA LEU A 384 -9.97 -19.04 -5.73
C LEU A 384 -8.60 -19.51 -6.29
N PRO A 385 -8.38 -19.47 -7.62
CA PRO A 385 -7.28 -20.18 -8.28
C PRO A 385 -5.88 -19.67 -7.94
N LYS A 386 -5.78 -18.53 -7.23
CA LYS A 386 -4.50 -17.91 -6.85
C LYS A 386 -4.18 -18.06 -5.37
N LEU A 387 -5.06 -18.66 -4.57
CA LEU A 387 -4.84 -18.81 -3.13
C LEU A 387 -3.70 -19.80 -2.88
N GLU A 388 -2.60 -19.30 -2.32
CA GLU A 388 -1.40 -20.09 -2.02
C GLU A 388 -1.20 -20.27 -0.52
N TYR A 389 -1.68 -19.32 0.29
CA TYR A 389 -1.60 -19.33 1.74
C TYR A 389 -3.00 -19.24 2.34
N LEU A 390 -3.36 -20.23 3.18
CA LEU A 390 -4.60 -20.21 3.97
C LEU A 390 -4.28 -20.42 5.45
N GLY A 391 -4.65 -19.45 6.26
CA GLY A 391 -4.66 -19.52 7.71
C GLY A 391 -6.07 -19.71 8.26
N LEU A 392 -6.30 -20.82 8.97
CA LEU A 392 -7.50 -21.10 9.75
C LEU A 392 -7.05 -21.19 11.21
N LYS A 393 -6.89 -20.01 11.82
CA LYS A 393 -6.06 -19.81 13.00
C LYS A 393 -6.93 -19.55 14.22
N ASN A 394 -6.31 -19.65 15.40
CA ASN A 394 -6.89 -19.16 16.65
C ASN A 394 -8.33 -19.66 16.85
N SER A 395 -8.54 -20.97 16.83
CA SER A 395 -9.88 -21.57 16.88
C SER A 395 -9.99 -22.59 18.01
N GLU A 396 -11.12 -22.59 18.70
CA GLU A 396 -11.49 -23.61 19.69
C GLU A 396 -11.86 -24.97 19.09
N PHE A 397 -12.20 -25.01 17.80
CA PHE A 397 -12.60 -26.22 17.08
C PHE A 397 -11.51 -26.64 16.07
N GLN A 398 -10.24 -26.44 16.44
CA GLN A 398 -9.10 -26.68 15.56
C GLN A 398 -8.97 -28.17 15.16
N ASN A 399 -9.40 -29.10 16.02
CA ASN A 399 -9.45 -30.52 15.71
C ASN A 399 -10.48 -30.85 14.61
N GLU A 400 -11.63 -30.18 14.60
CA GLU A 400 -12.68 -30.33 13.59
C GLU A 400 -12.20 -29.82 12.23
N ILE A 401 -11.48 -28.69 12.23
CA ILE A 401 -10.81 -28.17 11.03
C ILE A 401 -9.82 -29.21 10.50
N ALA A 402 -8.96 -29.76 11.38
CA ALA A 402 -7.99 -30.79 11.03
C ALA A 402 -8.62 -32.02 10.37
N LYS A 403 -9.76 -32.51 10.92
CA LYS A 403 -10.51 -33.65 10.39
C LYS A 403 -11.15 -33.38 9.03
N ALA A 404 -11.53 -32.14 8.73
CA ALA A 404 -12.20 -31.79 7.48
C ALA A 404 -11.22 -31.59 6.30
N LEU A 405 -10.00 -31.12 6.59
CA LEU A 405 -8.99 -30.74 5.60
C LEU A 405 -8.64 -31.82 4.56
N PRO A 406 -8.52 -33.12 4.89
CA PRO A 406 -8.20 -34.15 3.91
C PRO A 406 -9.15 -34.21 2.70
N THR A 407 -10.39 -33.74 2.88
CA THR A 407 -11.42 -33.70 1.82
C THR A 407 -11.59 -32.32 1.19
N ALA A 408 -10.90 -31.30 1.68
CA ALA A 408 -11.02 -29.93 1.20
C ALA A 408 -10.53 -29.81 -0.25
N LYS A 409 -11.34 -29.19 -1.10
CA LYS A 409 -10.99 -28.94 -2.51
C LYS A 409 -9.90 -27.89 -2.63
N ILE A 410 -9.95 -26.87 -1.78
CA ILE A 410 -8.98 -25.77 -1.79
C ILE A 410 -7.57 -26.22 -1.36
N LEU A 411 -7.45 -27.30 -0.57
CA LEU A 411 -6.16 -27.76 -0.03
C LEU A 411 -5.15 -28.08 -1.14
N LYS A 412 -5.61 -28.66 -2.26
CA LYS A 412 -4.76 -29.17 -3.35
C LYS A 412 -3.89 -28.12 -4.04
N GLN A 413 -4.25 -26.84 -3.93
CA GLN A 413 -3.50 -25.73 -4.53
C GLN A 413 -2.65 -24.94 -3.54
N LEU A 414 -2.85 -25.15 -2.23
CA LEU A 414 -2.12 -24.41 -1.22
C LEU A 414 -0.63 -24.79 -1.25
N LYS A 415 0.21 -23.80 -0.97
CA LYS A 415 1.62 -23.98 -0.62
C LYS A 415 1.81 -23.95 0.89
N THR A 416 1.05 -23.10 1.57
CA THR A 416 1.09 -22.95 3.03
C THR A 416 -0.29 -23.13 3.63
N LEU A 417 -0.36 -24.01 4.62
CA LEU A 417 -1.51 -24.16 5.51
C LEU A 417 -1.07 -23.77 6.93
N ASP A 418 -1.78 -22.82 7.52
CA ASP A 418 -1.50 -22.32 8.87
C ASP A 418 -2.71 -22.61 9.78
N LEU A 419 -2.50 -23.48 10.76
CA LEU A 419 -3.46 -23.88 11.80
C LEU A 419 -2.95 -23.47 13.19
N SER A 420 -2.13 -22.42 13.27
CA SER A 420 -1.54 -21.96 14.52
C SER A 420 -2.54 -21.28 15.44
N LEU A 421 -2.13 -21.08 16.70
CA LEU A 421 -2.82 -20.28 17.72
C LEU A 421 -4.12 -20.90 18.27
N GLY A 422 -4.53 -22.07 17.79
CA GLY A 422 -5.77 -22.73 18.19
C GLY A 422 -5.60 -23.79 19.28
N THR A 423 -6.63 -24.61 19.45
CA THR A 423 -6.70 -25.64 20.50
C THR A 423 -6.40 -27.05 19.98
N MET A 424 -5.61 -27.18 18.90
CA MET A 424 -5.37 -28.50 18.29
C MET A 424 -4.64 -29.44 19.26
N THR A 425 -5.17 -30.63 19.44
CA THR A 425 -4.57 -31.68 20.27
C THR A 425 -4.03 -32.82 19.40
N ASP A 426 -3.47 -33.85 20.05
CA ASP A 426 -3.01 -35.07 19.37
C ASP A 426 -4.10 -35.72 18.51
N GLU A 427 -5.39 -35.54 18.84
CA GLU A 427 -6.51 -36.04 18.05
C GLU A 427 -6.54 -35.45 16.64
N GLY A 428 -6.43 -34.11 16.53
CA GLY A 428 -6.39 -33.44 15.23
C GLY A 428 -5.13 -33.82 14.43
N ALA A 429 -3.99 -33.92 15.12
CA ALA A 429 -2.73 -34.37 14.52
C ALA A 429 -2.83 -35.79 13.94
N GLU A 430 -3.43 -36.72 14.67
CA GLU A 430 -3.66 -38.10 14.22
C GLU A 430 -4.64 -38.16 13.05
N ALA A 431 -5.71 -37.36 13.08
CA ALA A 431 -6.66 -37.27 11.97
C ALA A 431 -5.98 -36.80 10.67
N MET A 432 -5.09 -35.80 10.74
CA MET A 432 -4.31 -35.39 9.58
C MET A 432 -3.31 -36.47 9.15
N ALA A 433 -2.64 -37.12 10.10
CA ALA A 433 -1.65 -38.16 9.82
C ALA A 433 -2.24 -39.40 9.16
N ALA A 434 -3.49 -39.76 9.47
CA ALA A 434 -4.23 -40.82 8.79
C ALA A 434 -4.44 -40.55 7.29
N HIS A 435 -4.28 -39.30 6.85
CA HIS A 435 -4.44 -38.85 5.47
C HIS A 435 -3.19 -38.10 4.96
N ALA A 436 -1.99 -38.54 5.34
CA ALA A 436 -0.73 -37.85 5.05
C ALA A 436 -0.54 -37.45 3.57
N ASP A 437 -0.98 -38.29 2.64
CA ASP A 437 -0.85 -38.02 1.20
C ASP A 437 -1.56 -36.72 0.78
N ALA A 438 -2.64 -36.34 1.45
CA ALA A 438 -3.41 -35.13 1.17
C ALA A 438 -2.64 -33.82 1.46
N PHE A 439 -1.57 -33.89 2.25
CA PHE A 439 -0.78 -32.73 2.68
C PHE A 439 0.62 -32.71 2.07
N SER A 440 1.08 -33.81 1.47
CA SER A 440 2.45 -34.03 1.03
C SER A 440 3.00 -32.99 0.04
N HIS A 441 2.12 -32.29 -0.69
CA HIS A 441 2.48 -31.22 -1.62
C HIS A 441 2.80 -29.89 -0.93
N LEU A 442 2.31 -29.67 0.29
CA LEU A 442 2.49 -28.42 1.03
C LEU A 442 3.97 -28.13 1.26
N GLU A 443 4.34 -26.87 1.02
CA GLU A 443 5.67 -26.35 1.35
C GLU A 443 5.81 -26.11 2.85
N VAL A 444 4.75 -25.57 3.48
CA VAL A 444 4.72 -25.26 4.90
C VAL A 444 3.38 -25.69 5.51
N LEU A 445 3.47 -26.42 6.62
CA LEU A 445 2.37 -26.64 7.56
C LEU A 445 2.76 -26.01 8.90
N ASP A 446 2.02 -24.98 9.33
CA ASP A 446 2.23 -24.31 10.61
C ASP A 446 1.18 -24.77 11.62
N LEU A 447 1.66 -25.32 12.74
CA LEU A 447 0.89 -25.81 13.88
C LEU A 447 1.40 -25.17 15.19
N THR A 448 2.09 -24.03 15.10
CA THR A 448 2.62 -23.32 16.28
C THR A 448 1.51 -22.93 17.25
N ARG A 449 1.82 -22.91 18.55
CA ARG A 449 0.87 -22.47 19.60
C ARG A 449 -0.46 -23.22 19.54
N ASN A 450 -0.35 -24.54 19.64
CA ASN A 450 -1.45 -25.48 19.85
C ASN A 450 -1.11 -26.35 21.09
N PHE A 451 -1.84 -27.43 21.31
CA PHE A 451 -1.69 -28.33 22.47
C PHE A 451 -1.22 -29.73 22.04
N LEU A 452 -0.30 -29.80 21.06
CA LEU A 452 0.26 -31.06 20.61
C LEU A 452 1.29 -31.59 21.62
N THR A 453 1.13 -32.84 22.04
CA THR A 453 2.17 -33.52 22.82
C THR A 453 3.30 -33.99 21.90
N LYS A 454 4.34 -34.59 22.49
CA LYS A 454 5.40 -35.26 21.71
C LYS A 454 4.85 -36.28 20.71
N LYS A 455 3.72 -36.93 21.03
CA LYS A 455 3.05 -37.91 20.16
C LYS A 455 2.42 -37.23 18.95
N GLY A 456 1.62 -36.18 19.13
CA GLY A 456 1.04 -35.41 18.02
C GLY A 456 2.11 -34.80 17.12
N ILE A 457 3.16 -34.18 17.70
CA ILE A 457 4.30 -33.64 16.96
C ILE A 457 4.97 -34.73 16.10
N ALA A 458 5.17 -35.92 16.65
CA ALA A 458 5.75 -37.03 15.90
C ALA A 458 4.84 -37.48 14.73
N ALA A 459 3.52 -37.49 14.94
CA ALA A 459 2.54 -37.87 13.91
C ALA A 459 2.55 -36.89 12.72
N VAL A 460 2.67 -35.59 12.96
CA VAL A 460 2.58 -34.56 11.91
C VAL A 460 3.90 -34.24 11.21
N LYS A 461 5.04 -34.66 11.77
CA LYS A 461 6.40 -34.26 11.35
C LYS A 461 6.71 -34.42 9.86
N LYS A 462 6.03 -35.35 9.17
CA LYS A 462 6.26 -35.69 7.76
C LYS A 462 5.10 -35.33 6.83
N LEU A 463 4.07 -34.60 7.30
CA LEU A 463 2.90 -34.29 6.48
C LEU A 463 3.16 -33.27 5.38
N ALA A 464 4.16 -32.40 5.55
CA ALA A 464 4.54 -31.37 4.58
C ALA A 464 6.07 -31.28 4.48
N LYS A 465 6.59 -30.54 3.50
CA LYS A 465 8.05 -30.32 3.33
C LYS A 465 8.67 -29.67 4.57
N LYS A 466 7.97 -28.70 5.15
CA LYS A 466 8.32 -28.05 6.42
C LYS A 466 7.10 -28.06 7.34
N VAL A 467 7.27 -28.60 8.54
CA VAL A 467 6.26 -28.61 9.58
C VAL A 467 6.78 -27.80 10.78
N ILE A 468 6.00 -26.86 11.27
CA ILE A 468 6.37 -25.95 12.36
C ILE A 468 5.45 -26.23 13.55
N THR A 469 6.01 -26.65 14.69
CA THR A 469 5.25 -27.03 15.91
C THR A 469 5.79 -26.33 17.16
N GLY A 470 6.34 -25.12 17.00
CA GLY A 470 6.93 -24.37 18.11
C GLY A 470 5.87 -23.83 19.08
N GLY A 471 6.28 -23.62 20.34
CA GLY A 471 5.47 -22.93 21.36
C GLY A 471 4.16 -23.63 21.70
N GLN A 472 4.14 -24.96 21.84
CA GLN A 472 2.94 -25.67 22.26
C GLN A 472 2.62 -25.37 23.73
N GLU A 473 1.33 -25.25 24.03
CA GLU A 473 0.79 -25.02 25.37
C GLU A 473 0.40 -26.35 26.04
N SER A 474 0.16 -26.30 27.35
CA SER A 474 -0.42 -27.41 28.14
C SER A 474 -1.82 -27.01 28.60
N ALA A 475 -2.75 -27.97 28.62
CA ALA A 475 -4.08 -27.72 29.17
C ALA A 475 -3.97 -27.33 30.65
N ASP A 476 -4.77 -26.34 31.07
CA ASP A 476 -4.84 -25.97 32.47
C ASP A 476 -5.62 -27.06 33.25
N ASP A 477 -5.14 -27.40 34.45
CA ASP A 477 -5.78 -28.39 35.32
C ASP A 477 -6.77 -27.66 36.23
N ASP A 478 -8.06 -27.71 35.88
CA ASP A 478 -9.14 -27.06 36.62
C ASP A 478 -9.51 -27.80 37.92
N GLY A 479 -8.74 -28.82 38.33
CA GLY A 479 -8.94 -29.57 39.57
C GLY A 479 -10.06 -30.62 39.51
N ASP A 480 -10.91 -30.59 38.48
CA ASP A 480 -12.00 -31.54 38.24
C ASP A 480 -11.66 -32.65 37.22
N GLY A 481 -10.39 -32.74 36.80
CA GLY A 481 -9.88 -33.79 35.90
C GLY A 481 -10.20 -33.57 34.41
N GLY A 482 -10.79 -32.42 34.05
CA GLY A 482 -10.87 -31.91 32.69
C GLY A 482 -9.76 -30.88 32.45
N GLY A 483 -9.08 -30.97 31.30
CA GLY A 483 -8.11 -29.95 30.90
C GLY A 483 -8.79 -28.81 30.14
N HIS A 484 -8.56 -27.56 30.54
CA HIS A 484 -9.03 -26.37 29.83
C HIS A 484 -8.08 -26.02 28.67
N TYR A 485 -8.65 -25.73 27.50
CA TYR A 485 -7.91 -25.33 26.30
C TYR A 485 -8.34 -23.94 25.88
N TYR A 486 -7.39 -23.05 25.60
CA TYR A 486 -7.67 -21.68 25.23
C TYR A 486 -7.00 -21.31 23.91
N VAL A 487 -7.58 -20.35 23.21
CA VAL A 487 -6.98 -19.76 22.01
C VAL A 487 -5.93 -18.72 22.39
N SER A 488 -4.92 -18.51 21.53
CA SER A 488 -3.79 -17.62 21.87
C SER A 488 -4.10 -16.12 21.81
N ILE A 489 -5.18 -15.73 21.12
CA ILE A 489 -5.65 -14.35 20.95
C ILE A 489 -7.13 -14.34 21.36
N ALA A 490 -7.46 -13.64 22.44
CA ALA A 490 -8.80 -13.65 23.02
C ALA A 490 -9.16 -12.24 23.53
N GLU A 491 -8.27 -11.63 24.32
CA GLU A 491 -8.39 -10.24 24.82
C GLU A 491 -7.41 -9.26 24.19
#